data_AF-A0A8J2KBS0-F1
#
_entry.id   AF-A0A8J2KBS0-F1
#
_cell.length_a   1.000
_cell.length_b   1.000
_cell.length_c   1.000
_cell.angle_alpha   90.00
_cell.angle_beta   90.00
_cell.angle_gamma   90.00
#
_symmetry.space_group_name_H-M   'P 1'
#
loop_
_entity.id
_entity.type
_entity.pdbx_description
1 polymer ?
#
loop_
_entity_poly.entity_id
_entity_poly.type
_entity_poly.pdbx_seq_one_letter_code
_entity_poly.pdbx_strand_id
1 'polypeptide(L)' 'MGGQLDFTGERVLVTGGGGGIGLAIVKKFLQYNAT' A
#
# COMPACT_ATOMS: atom_id res chain seq x y z
N MET A 1 -13.78 -14.21 6.75
CA MET A 1 -13.00 -13.75 7.91
C MET A 1 -11.66 -13.27 7.40
N GLY A 2 -11.45 -11.96 7.32
CA GLY A 2 -10.13 -11.39 7.05
C GLY A 2 -9.83 -10.42 8.19
N GLY A 3 -8.71 -10.62 8.88
CA GLY A 3 -8.26 -9.68 9.91
C GLY A 3 -7.99 -8.30 9.31
N GLN A 4 -7.98 -7.28 10.16
CA GLN A 4 -7.56 -5.95 9.75
C GLN A 4 -6.11 -6.00 9.28
N LEU A 5 -5.86 -5.56 8.05
CA LEU A 5 -4.52 -5.43 7.50
C LEU A 5 -3.87 -4.16 8.06
N ASP A 6 -2.66 -4.31 8.61
CA ASP A 6 -1.81 -3.22 9.11
C ASP A 6 -0.36 -3.54 8.72
N PHE A 7 0.31 -2.56 8.13
CA PHE A 7 1.66 -2.64 7.61
C PHE A 7 2.58 -1.58 8.27
N THR A 8 2.23 -1.13 9.48
CA THR A 8 3.06 -0.21 10.26
C THR A 8 4.51 -0.71 10.37
N GLY A 9 5.47 0.11 9.92
CA GLY A 9 6.91 -0.21 9.97
C GLY A 9 7.44 -1.01 8.78
N GLU A 10 6.55 -1.51 7.91
CA GLU A 10 6.93 -2.20 6.68
C GLU A 10 7.26 -1.22 5.56
N ARG A 11 8.22 -1.60 4.72
CA ARG A 11 8.64 -0.82 3.53
C ARG A 11 8.08 -1.44 2.27
N VAL A 12 7.40 -0.64 1.45
CA VAL A 12 6.75 -1.14 0.23
C VAL A 12 7.31 -0.44 -1.01
N LEU A 13 7.77 -1.24 -1.99
CA LEU A 13 8.17 -0.75 -3.30
C LEU A 13 7.08 -1.07 -4.34
N VAL A 14 6.49 -0.03 -4.93
CA VAL A 14 5.57 -0.16 -6.05
C VAL A 14 6.17 0.46 -7.30
N THR A 15 6.51 -0.36 -8.30
CA THR A 15 6.95 0.13 -9.61
C THR A 15 5.75 0.66 -10.41
N GLY A 16 5.97 1.69 -11.25
CA GLY A 16 4.87 2.34 -11.98
C GLY A 16 3.83 3.02 -11.09
N GLY A 17 4.17 3.36 -9.84
CA GLY A 17 3.25 3.94 -8.84
C GLY A 17 2.69 5.33 -9.17
N GLY A 18 3.08 5.93 -10.30
CA GLY A 18 2.66 7.28 -10.70
C GLY A 18 1.24 7.36 -11.30
N GLY A 19 0.61 6.24 -11.67
CA GLY A 19 -0.72 6.27 -12.30
C GLY A 19 -1.43 4.91 -12.31
N GLY A 20 -2.73 4.95 -12.69
CA GLY A 20 -3.56 3.76 -12.86
C GLY A 20 -3.54 2.82 -11.66
N ILE A 21 -3.29 1.54 -11.93
CA ILE A 21 -3.27 0.46 -10.94
C ILE A 21 -2.14 0.67 -9.92
N GLY A 22 -0.95 1.09 -10.38
CA GLY A 22 0.18 1.33 -9.48
C GLY A 22 -0.14 2.38 -8.42
N LEU A 23 -0.78 3.48 -8.82
CA LEU A 23 -1.20 4.53 -7.89
C LEU A 23 -2.29 4.04 -6.91
N ALA A 24 -3.23 3.21 -7.37
CA ALA A 24 -4.26 2.63 -6.51
C ALA A 24 -3.64 1.73 -5.42
N ILE A 25 -2.63 0.94 -5.78
CA ILE A 25 -1.91 0.07 -4.84
C ILE A 25 -1.13 0.90 -3.82
N VAL A 26 -0.37 1.92 -4.26
CA VAL A 26 0.33 2.86 -3.36
C VAL A 26 -0.64 3.47 -2.34
N LYS A 27 -1.77 4.01 -2.81
CA LYS A 27 -2.78 4.60 -1.93
C LYS A 27 -3.35 3.60 -0.94
N LYS A 28 -3.51 2.34 -1.36
CA LYS A 28 -4.05 1.30 -0.47
C LYS A 28 -3.06 0.92 0.63
N PHE A 29 -1.77 0.81 0.33
CA PHE A 29 -0.74 0.55 1.34
C PHE A 29 -0.60 1.71 2.34
N LEU A 30 -0.70 2.95 1.88
CA LEU A 30 -0.70 4.13 2.76
C LEU A 30 -1.89 4.12 3.74
N GLN A 31 -3.06 3.63 3.33
CA GLN A 31 -4.22 3.47 4.23
C GLN A 31 -3.99 2.42 5.34
N TYR A 32 -3.01 1.55 5.15
CA TYR A 32 -2.62 0.52 6.10
C TYR A 32 -1.29 0.84 6.80
N ASN A 33 -0.88 2.12 6.85
CA ASN A 33 0.31 2.60 7.57
C ASN A 33 1.67 2.09 7.06
N ALA A 34 1.74 1.57 5.83
CA ALA A 34 3.03 1.25 5.20
C ALA A 34 3.81 2.54 4.86
N THR A 35 5.14 2.43 4.77
CA THR A 35 6.03 3.53 4.33
C THR A 35 6.74 3.22 3.01
#